data_AF-A0A967GY22-F1
#
_entry.id   AF-A0A967GY22-F1
#
_cell.length_a   1.000
_cell.length_b   1.000
_cell.length_c   1.000
_cell.angle_alpha   90.00
_cell.angle_beta   90.00
_cell.angle_gamma   90.00
#
_symmetry.space_group_name_H-M   'P 1'
#
loop_
_entity.id
_entity.type
_entity.pdbx_description
1 polymer ?
#
loop_
_entity_poly.entity_id
_entity_poly.type
_entity_poly.pdbx_seq_one_letter_code
_entity_poly.pdbx_strand_id
1 'polypeptide(L)'
;LTSPEIDLTDPHLGGVTLTMQHFPDIEDTFDTGTIRVIRASDGSPVADIAVEIDDDGVPPAGWSEFSANLPDEVLGEVIKLVFELRSDDIQ
;
A
#
# COMPACT_ATOMS: atom_id res chain seq x y z
N LEU A 1 -6.41 -4.83 -6.60
CA LEU A 1 -5.99 -6.13 -6.02
C LEU A 1 -6.16 -6.05 -4.50
N THR A 2 -6.54 -7.14 -3.82
CA THR A 2 -6.71 -7.14 -2.35
C THR A 2 -6.01 -8.35 -1.75
N SER A 3 -5.28 -8.15 -0.65
CA SER A 3 -4.61 -9.23 0.07
C SER A 3 -5.60 -10.13 0.83
N PRO A 4 -5.18 -11.34 1.25
CA PRO A 4 -5.83 -12.05 2.35
C PRO A 4 -5.83 -11.23 3.64
N GLU A 5 -6.57 -11.72 4.64
CA GLU A 5 -6.57 -11.16 6.00
C GLU A 5 -5.21 -11.33 6.65
N ILE A 6 -4.76 -10.27 7.31
CA ILE A 6 -3.53 -10.24 8.09
C ILE A 6 -3.96 -9.95 9.54
N ASP A 7 -3.71 -10.90 10.42
CA ASP A 7 -4.03 -10.79 11.84
C ASP A 7 -2.88 -10.09 12.58
N LEU A 8 -3.14 -8.88 13.07
CA LEU A 8 -2.21 -8.07 13.86
C LEU A 8 -2.70 -7.90 15.30
N THR A 9 -3.53 -8.82 15.79
CA THR A 9 -4.17 -8.71 17.12
C THR A 9 -3.25 -9.09 18.29
N ASP A 10 -2.05 -9.62 18.04
CA ASP A 10 -1.10 -9.96 19.10
C ASP A 10 -0.60 -8.68 19.80
N PRO A 11 -0.87 -8.51 21.11
CA PRO A 11 -0.49 -7.30 21.85
C PRO A 11 1.02 -7.12 22.04
N HIS A 12 1.85 -8.10 21.64
CA HIS A 12 3.32 -8.00 21.70
C HIS A 12 3.92 -7.45 20.39
N LEU A 13 3.12 -7.19 19.36
CA LEU A 13 3.61 -6.55 18.14
C LEU A 13 3.99 -5.10 18.43
N GLY A 14 5.22 -4.73 18.05
CA GLY A 14 5.77 -3.38 18.25
C GLY A 14 5.80 -2.51 16.99
N GLY A 15 5.30 -3.02 15.86
CA GLY A 15 5.30 -2.35 14.57
C GLY A 15 5.14 -3.33 13.41
N VAL A 16 4.77 -2.82 12.24
CA VAL A 16 4.55 -3.62 11.03
C VAL A 16 5.21 -2.94 9.84
N THR A 17 5.95 -3.70 9.04
CA THR A 17 6.58 -3.23 7.80
C THR A 17 6.00 -4.00 6.62
N LEU A 18 5.53 -3.28 5.60
CA LEU A 18 5.19 -3.83 4.29
C LEU A 18 6.44 -3.82 3.42
N THR A 19 6.83 -4.97 2.91
CA THR A 19 7.89 -5.11 1.91
C THR A 19 7.40 -5.91 0.72
N MET A 20 7.68 -5.44 -0.49
CA MET A 20 7.34 -6.14 -1.73
C MET A 20 8.30 -5.79 -2.86
N GLN A 21 8.36 -6.63 -3.89
CA GLN A 21 8.99 -6.28 -5.16
C GLN A 21 7.93 -5.67 -6.08
N HIS A 22 8.24 -4.54 -6.71
CA HIS A 22 7.36 -3.88 -7.68
C HIS A 22 8.13 -3.48 -8.94
N PHE A 23 7.39 -3.23 -10.02
CA PHE A 23 7.90 -2.63 -11.25
C PHE A 23 6.84 -1.61 -11.68
N PRO A 24 6.89 -0.37 -11.15
CA PRO A 24 5.98 0.67 -11.58
C PRO A 24 6.39 1.20 -12.96
N ASP A 25 5.43 1.19 -13.88
CA ASP A 25 5.49 1.86 -15.18
C ASP A 25 4.16 2.61 -15.30
N ILE A 26 4.12 3.80 -14.71
CA ILE A 26 2.93 4.61 -14.44
C ILE A 26 3.24 6.01 -14.96
N GLU A 27 2.32 6.62 -15.71
CA GLU A 27 2.51 7.98 -16.22
C GLU A 27 2.60 8.98 -15.06
N ASP A 28 3.70 9.73 -15.03
CA ASP A 28 3.90 10.81 -14.05
C ASP A 28 2.78 11.85 -14.17
N THR A 29 2.33 12.38 -13.03
CA THR A 29 1.31 13.45 -12.91
C THR A 29 -0.14 13.05 -13.19
N PHE A 30 -0.41 12.02 -14.01
CA PHE A 30 -1.77 11.66 -14.44
C PHE A 30 -2.28 10.32 -13.89
N ASP A 31 -1.39 9.34 -13.77
CA ASP A 31 -1.71 8.04 -13.21
C ASP A 31 -1.17 7.92 -11.77
N THR A 32 -1.80 7.10 -10.93
CA THR A 32 -1.38 6.91 -9.54
C THR A 32 -1.60 5.47 -9.08
N GLY A 33 -0.55 4.86 -8.53
CA GLY A 33 -0.64 3.62 -7.76
C GLY A 33 -0.75 3.92 -6.26
N THR A 34 -1.70 3.29 -5.56
CA THR A 34 -1.88 3.46 -4.11
C THR A 34 -2.06 2.12 -3.40
N ILE A 35 -1.65 2.06 -2.12
CA ILE A 35 -1.83 0.89 -1.25
C ILE A 35 -2.57 1.33 0.02
N ARG A 36 -3.86 1.00 0.11
CA ARG A 36 -4.72 1.35 1.23
C ARG A 36 -4.77 0.24 2.27
N VAL A 37 -4.87 0.60 3.55
CA VAL A 37 -5.07 -0.35 4.66
C VAL A 37 -6.48 -0.25 5.19
N ILE A 38 -7.22 -1.35 5.15
CA ILE A 38 -8.62 -1.42 5.60
C ILE A 38 -8.80 -2.47 6.70
N ARG A 39 -9.79 -2.26 7.58
CA ARG A 39 -10.24 -3.27 8.54
C ARG A 39 -10.89 -4.42 7.79
N ALA A 40 -10.53 -5.65 8.13
CA ALA A 40 -11.07 -6.83 7.49
C ALA A 40 -12.57 -7.04 7.77
N SER A 41 -13.05 -6.53 8.91
CA SER A 41 -14.42 -6.70 9.41
C SER A 41 -15.46 -5.93 8.59
N ASP A 42 -15.17 -4.68 8.22
CA ASP A 42 -16.14 -3.77 7.58
C ASP A 42 -15.59 -3.00 6.38
N GLY A 43 -14.30 -3.15 6.06
CA GLY A 43 -13.64 -2.47 4.96
C GLY A 43 -13.40 -0.98 5.20
N SER A 44 -13.63 -0.46 6.41
CA SER A 44 -13.29 0.91 6.77
C SER A 44 -11.77 1.11 6.73
N PRO A 45 -11.27 2.28 6.31
CA PRO A 45 -9.85 2.58 6.37
C PRO A 45 -9.36 2.55 7.83
N VAL A 46 -8.20 1.92 8.04
CA VAL A 46 -7.49 1.96 9.33
C VAL A 46 -6.70 3.25 9.45
N ALA A 47 -6.05 3.67 8.35
CA ALA A 47 -5.35 4.93 8.18
C ALA A 47 -5.21 5.27 6.68
N ASP A 48 -5.05 6.56 6.35
CA ASP A 48 -4.75 7.01 5.00
C ASP A 48 -3.26 6.82 4.70
N ILE A 49 -2.87 5.58 4.43
CA ILE A 49 -1.61 5.34 3.72
C ILE A 49 -1.94 5.47 2.23
N ALA A 50 -1.67 6.65 1.67
CA ALA A 50 -1.45 6.77 0.24
C ALA A 50 0.06 6.71 0.04
N VAL A 51 0.60 5.49 0.01
CA VAL A 51 1.93 5.34 -0.60
C VAL A 51 1.69 5.51 -2.09
N GLU A 52 2.03 6.69 -2.58
CA GLU A 52 2.13 6.91 -4.01
C GLU A 52 3.28 6.04 -4.50
N ILE A 53 2.97 5.16 -5.45
CA ILE A 53 3.99 4.53 -6.28
C ILE A 53 4.30 5.52 -7.41
N ASP A 54 4.61 6.75 -7.01
CA ASP A 54 5.15 7.83 -7.81
C ASP A 54 6.67 7.67 -7.67
N ASP A 55 7.30 7.39 -8.80
CA ASP A 55 8.71 7.68 -8.93
C ASP A 55 8.83 9.18 -9.12
N ASP A 56 9.83 9.82 -8.53
CA ASP A 56 10.15 11.26 -8.62
C ASP A 56 10.49 11.72 -10.07
N GLY A 57 9.77 11.23 -11.08
CA GLY A 57 9.94 11.38 -12.52
C GLY A 57 10.87 10.37 -13.20
N VAL A 58 11.41 9.34 -12.51
CA VAL A 58 12.42 8.42 -13.10
C VAL A 58 12.20 6.96 -12.69
N PRO A 59 11.16 6.26 -13.22
CA PRO A 59 10.83 4.88 -12.86
C PRO A 59 12.08 4.01 -12.68
N PRO A 60 12.15 3.14 -11.64
CA PRO A 60 13.30 2.28 -11.47
C PRO A 60 13.47 1.46 -12.75
N ALA A 61 14.70 1.34 -13.24
CA ALA A 61 15.00 0.69 -14.52
C ALA A 61 14.74 -0.84 -14.53
N GLY A 62 13.96 -1.37 -13.56
CA GLY A 62 13.73 -2.77 -13.30
C GLY A 62 12.84 -3.01 -12.08
N TRP A 63 12.73 -4.28 -11.68
CA TRP A 63 12.11 -4.65 -10.41
C TRP A 63 12.92 -4.04 -9.24
N SER A 64 12.22 -3.39 -8.33
CA SER A 64 12.78 -2.79 -7.12
C SER A 64 12.05 -3.24 -5.86
N GLU A 65 12.74 -3.17 -4.72
CA GLU A 65 12.10 -3.37 -3.43
C GLU A 65 11.41 -2.09 -2.99
N PHE A 66 10.13 -2.21 -2.68
CA PHE A 66 9.37 -1.23 -1.92
C PHE A 66 9.35 -1.65 -0.45
N SER A 67 9.58 -0.71 0.46
CA SER A 67 9.43 -0.92 1.89
C SER A 67 8.84 0.30 2.59
N ALA A 68 7.80 0.09 3.39
CA ALA A 68 7.19 1.13 4.20
C ALA A 68 6.71 0.58 5.55
N ASN A 69 6.87 1.37 6.60
CA ASN A 69 6.26 1.08 7.89
C ASN A 69 4.77 1.40 7.80
N LEU A 70 3.94 0.47 8.26
CA LEU A 70 2.52 0.74 8.49
C LEU A 70 2.37 1.53 9.80
N PRO A 71 1.38 2.41 9.90
CA PRO A 71 1.17 3.26 11.07
C PRO A 71 0.63 2.40 12.22
N ASP A 72 0.94 2.78 13.47
CA ASP A 72 0.66 1.96 14.65
C ASP A 72 -0.83 1.67 14.86
N GLU A 73 -1.72 2.46 14.23
CA GLU A 73 -3.17 2.26 14.20
C GLU A 73 -3.59 0.89 13.61
N VAL A 74 -2.70 0.20 12.89
CA VAL A 74 -2.97 -1.17 12.40
C VAL A 74 -2.77 -2.25 13.46
N LEU A 75 -2.06 -1.96 14.55
CA LEU A 75 -1.82 -2.91 15.63
C LEU A 75 -3.13 -3.18 16.40
N GLY A 76 -3.38 -4.44 16.74
CA GLY A 76 -4.62 -4.85 17.39
C GLY A 76 -5.78 -5.12 16.43
N GLU A 77 -5.59 -4.94 15.13
CA GLU A 77 -6.63 -5.11 14.10
C GLU A 77 -6.40 -6.36 13.24
N VAL A 78 -7.45 -6.84 12.59
CA VAL A 78 -7.32 -7.73 11.43
C VAL A 78 -7.50 -6.86 10.19
N ILE A 79 -6.50 -6.82 9.31
CA ILE A 79 -6.45 -5.87 8.18
C ILE A 79 -6.42 -6.58 6.81
N LYS A 80 -6.67 -5.81 5.76
CA LYS A 80 -6.37 -6.16 4.36
C LYS A 80 -5.65 -4.98 3.68
N LEU A 81 -4.76 -5.30 2.75
CA LEU A 81 -4.12 -4.32 1.87
C LEU A 81 -4.89 -4.26 0.54
N VAL A 82 -5.22 -3.07 0.08
CA VAL A 82 -5.88 -2.84 -1.21
C VAL A 82 -4.94 -2.05 -2.11
N PHE A 83 -4.53 -2.68 -3.19
CA PHE A 83 -3.69 -2.09 -4.23
C PHE A 83 -4.61 -1.56 -5.33
N GLU A 84 -4.57 -0.25 -5.55
CA GLU A 84 -5.41 0.46 -6.52
C GLU A 84 -4.50 1.19 -7.52
N LEU A 85 -4.72 0.93 -8.80
CA LEU A 85 -4.20 1.76 -9.88
C LEU A 85 -5.34 2.64 -10.35
N ARG A 86 -5.13 3.95 -10.32
CA ARG A 86 -6.00 4.93 -10.97
C ARG A 86 -5.25 5.46 -12.18
N SER A 87 -5.90 5.42 -13.32
CA SER A 87 -5.38 5.97 -14.56
C SER A 87 -6.45 6.81 -15.24
N ASP A 88 -6.02 7.79 -16.03
CA ASP A 88 -6.91 8.56 -16.89
C ASP A 88 -6.70 8.20 -18.38
N ASP A 89 -7.44 8.90 -19.26
CA ASP A 89 -7.36 8.67 -20.72
C ASP A 89 -6.53 9.76 -21.44
N ILE A 90 -5.79 10.59 -20.71
CA ILE A 90 -4.91 11.64 -21.27
C ILE A 90 -3.49 11.07 -21.34
N GLN A 91 -2.82 11.30 -22.47
CA GLN A 91 -1.41 10.94 -22.73
C GLN A 91 -0.67 12.14 -23.32
#